data_AF-A0A2C6MCM0-F1
#
_entry.id   AF-A0A2C6MCM0-F1
#
_cell.length_a   1.000
_cell.length_b   1.000
_cell.length_c   1.000
_cell.angle_alpha   90.00
_cell.angle_beta   90.00
_cell.angle_gamma   90.00
#
_symmetry.space_group_name_H-M   'P 1'
#
loop_
_entity.id
_entity.type
_entity.pdbx_description
1 polymer ?
#
loop_
_entity_poly.entity_id
_entity_poly.type
_entity_poly.pdbx_seq_one_letter_code
_entity_poly.pdbx_strand_id
1 'polypeptide(L)'
;MTTAPTSDNNFQNLSATLNEFCRDCDINAAGQCKEAACLVGFSKKVIKFAEQKGVLDIPGAGSLIPKNDFKHYYQEQVSKTIAESCKLCKECRDNHSPDCVISLVRTALESAVLQEQIDYPGSTFMYLAKVKQQNDELSYQIAYHLRK
;
A
#
# COMPACT_ATOMS: atom_id res chain seq x y z
N MET A 1 -30.47 -10.23 7.79
CA MET A 1 -29.10 -10.12 7.24
C MET A 1 -28.80 -8.64 7.11
N THR A 2 -28.08 -8.09 8.07
CA THR A 2 -27.75 -6.67 8.17
C THR A 2 -26.62 -6.36 7.20
N THR A 3 -26.92 -5.66 6.10
CA THR A 3 -25.91 -5.11 5.20
C THR A 3 -25.13 -4.04 5.96
N ALA A 4 -23.84 -4.29 6.18
CA ALA A 4 -22.91 -3.31 6.74
C ALA A 4 -22.86 -2.07 5.83
N PRO A 5 -22.61 -0.87 6.39
CA PRO A 5 -22.55 0.35 5.60
C PRO A 5 -21.38 0.24 4.62
N THR A 6 -21.66 0.48 3.34
CA THR A 6 -20.66 0.73 2.30
C THR A 6 -19.68 1.76 2.83
N SER A 7 -18.48 1.32 3.15
CA SER A 7 -17.44 2.19 3.67
C SER A 7 -17.03 3.19 2.58
N ASP A 8 -17.21 4.48 2.85
CA ASP A 8 -16.71 5.61 2.06
C ASP A 8 -15.16 5.70 2.05
N ASN A 9 -14.47 4.60 1.75
CA ASN A 9 -13.05 4.65 1.44
C ASN A 9 -12.91 4.86 -0.05
N ASN A 10 -12.70 6.11 -0.44
CA ASN A 10 -12.40 6.47 -1.82
C ASN A 10 -10.93 6.15 -2.13
N PHE A 11 -10.68 5.06 -2.85
CA PHE A 11 -9.33 4.65 -3.25
C PHE A 11 -8.77 5.42 -4.46
N GLN A 12 -9.46 6.44 -4.98
CA GLN A 12 -9.06 7.16 -6.21
C GLN A 12 -7.59 7.64 -6.19
N ASN A 13 -7.17 8.33 -5.14
CA ASN A 13 -5.79 8.85 -5.07
C ASN A 13 -4.76 7.73 -4.92
N LEU A 14 -5.06 6.71 -4.12
CA LEU A 14 -4.20 5.55 -3.96
C LEU A 14 -4.06 4.78 -5.29
N SER A 15 -5.16 4.56 -5.99
CA SER A 15 -5.17 3.96 -7.33
C SER A 15 -4.42 4.81 -8.35
N ALA A 16 -4.54 6.14 -8.30
CA ALA A 16 -3.81 7.05 -9.18
C ALA A 16 -2.29 6.93 -9.00
N THR A 17 -1.81 6.94 -7.75
CA THR A 17 -0.37 6.75 -7.46
C THR A 17 0.13 5.37 -7.90
N LEU A 18 -0.67 4.31 -7.72
CA LEU A 18 -0.33 2.97 -8.24
C LEU A 18 -0.21 2.93 -9.77
N ASN A 19 -1.06 3.66 -10.50
CA ASN A 19 -1.02 3.73 -11.95
C ASN A 19 0.21 4.49 -12.47
N GLU A 20 0.75 5.44 -11.70
CA GLU A 20 2.00 6.13 -12.06
C GLU A 20 3.18 5.13 -12.16
N PHE A 21 3.26 4.12 -11.27
CA PHE A 21 4.33 3.09 -11.38
C PHE A 21 4.21 2.27 -12.66
N CYS A 22 2.99 1.93 -13.05
CA CYS A 22 2.75 1.16 -14.27
C CYS A 22 3.20 1.94 -15.51
N ARG A 23 3.00 3.26 -15.54
CA ARG A 23 3.42 4.10 -16.66
C ARG A 23 4.95 4.01 -16.88
N ASP A 24 5.73 4.14 -15.81
CA ASP A 24 7.19 4.04 -15.89
C ASP A 24 7.64 2.60 -16.18
N CYS A 25 6.94 1.61 -15.61
CA CYS A 25 7.20 0.20 -15.87
C CYS A 25 6.93 -0.17 -17.34
N ASP A 26 5.86 0.31 -17.96
CA ASP A 26 5.50 -0.03 -19.33
C ASP A 26 6.48 0.56 -20.35
N ILE A 27 6.99 1.76 -20.07
CA ILE A 27 8.08 2.39 -20.85
C ILE A 27 9.34 1.52 -20.78
N ASN A 28 9.72 1.05 -19.59
CA ASN A 28 10.95 0.30 -19.38
C ASN A 28 10.86 -1.20 -19.76
N ALA A 29 9.69 -1.81 -19.57
CA ALA A 29 9.45 -3.23 -19.79
C ALA A 29 9.00 -3.55 -21.22
N ALA A 30 8.75 -2.55 -22.06
CA ALA A 30 8.36 -2.71 -23.47
C ALA A 30 7.23 -3.73 -23.68
N GLY A 31 6.20 -3.70 -22.82
CA GLY A 31 5.05 -4.61 -22.90
C GLY A 31 5.24 -5.99 -22.27
N GLN A 32 6.38 -6.27 -21.63
CA GLN A 32 6.64 -7.55 -20.94
C GLN A 32 6.22 -7.56 -19.46
N CYS A 33 5.40 -6.59 -19.03
CA CYS A 33 4.97 -6.48 -17.64
C CYS A 33 4.14 -7.72 -17.23
N LYS A 34 4.55 -8.38 -16.14
CA LYS A 34 3.79 -9.44 -15.48
C LYS A 34 3.08 -8.88 -14.26
N GLU A 35 1.94 -8.21 -14.46
CA GLU A 35 1.18 -7.53 -13.38
C GLU A 35 0.84 -8.48 -12.23
N ALA A 36 0.46 -9.72 -12.52
CA ALA A 36 0.11 -10.72 -11.51
C ALA A 36 1.27 -11.12 -10.57
N ALA A 37 2.51 -10.78 -10.92
CA ALA A 37 3.70 -11.17 -10.18
C ALA A 37 4.39 -9.97 -9.48
N CYS A 38 3.83 -8.76 -9.55
CA CYS A 38 4.48 -7.57 -8.98
C CYS A 38 3.67 -6.90 -7.87
N LEU A 39 4.36 -6.18 -6.98
CA LEU A 39 3.81 -5.54 -5.77
C LEU A 39 2.68 -4.57 -6.13
N VAL A 40 2.87 -3.75 -7.17
CA VAL A 40 1.85 -2.80 -7.66
C VAL A 40 0.61 -3.52 -8.20
N GLY A 41 0.79 -4.63 -8.91
CA GLY A 41 -0.32 -5.41 -9.46
C GLY A 41 -1.13 -6.11 -8.38
N PHE A 42 -0.46 -6.62 -7.34
CA PHE A 42 -1.12 -7.09 -6.12
C PHE A 42 -1.96 -5.98 -5.47
N SER A 43 -1.37 -4.80 -5.24
CA SER A 43 -2.06 -3.65 -4.63
C SER A 43 -3.29 -3.24 -5.42
N LYS A 44 -3.18 -3.12 -6.75
CA LYS A 44 -4.32 -2.82 -7.64
C LYS A 44 -5.41 -3.89 -7.57
N LYS A 45 -5.03 -5.16 -7.50
CA LYS A 45 -5.99 -6.29 -7.41
C LYS A 45 -6.75 -6.27 -6.09
N VAL A 46 -6.08 -5.98 -4.99
CA VAL A 46 -6.68 -5.86 -3.65
C VAL A 46 -7.68 -4.69 -3.61
N ILE A 47 -7.32 -3.51 -4.13
CA ILE A 47 -8.25 -2.36 -4.23
C ILE A 47 -9.46 -2.72 -5.10
N LYS A 48 -9.23 -3.27 -6.30
CA LYS A 48 -10.31 -3.64 -7.21
C LYS A 48 -11.26 -4.67 -6.59
N PHE A 49 -10.71 -5.65 -5.86
CA PHE A 49 -11.54 -6.63 -5.16
C PHE A 49 -12.39 -5.97 -4.07
N ALA A 50 -11.79 -5.08 -3.28
CA ALA A 50 -12.47 -4.31 -2.24
C ALA A 50 -13.66 -3.51 -2.81
N GLU A 51 -13.43 -2.77 -3.90
CA GLU A 51 -14.46 -1.98 -4.58
C GLU A 51 -15.58 -2.87 -5.15
N GLN A 52 -15.22 -3.99 -5.79
CA GLN A 52 -16.20 -4.90 -6.40
C GLN A 52 -17.04 -5.67 -5.39
N LYS A 53 -16.48 -5.98 -4.22
CA LYS A 53 -17.15 -6.79 -3.18
C LYS A 53 -17.71 -5.96 -2.03
N GLY A 54 -17.37 -4.67 -1.95
CA GLY A 54 -17.76 -3.80 -0.84
C GLY A 54 -17.14 -4.22 0.49
N VAL A 55 -15.90 -4.71 0.48
CA VAL A 55 -15.19 -5.20 1.68
C VAL A 55 -13.90 -4.40 1.91
N LEU A 56 -13.53 -4.21 3.16
CA LEU A 56 -12.27 -3.54 3.55
C LEU A 56 -11.23 -4.47 4.16
N ASP A 57 -11.59 -5.73 4.35
CA ASP A 57 -10.77 -6.76 4.95
C ASP A 57 -10.80 -7.99 4.05
N ILE A 58 -9.62 -8.53 3.71
CA ILE A 58 -9.47 -9.69 2.83
C ILE A 58 -8.59 -10.72 3.55
N PRO A 59 -9.18 -11.57 4.42
CA PRO A 59 -8.42 -12.51 5.24
C PRO A 59 -7.46 -13.38 4.43
N GLY A 60 -6.21 -13.45 4.87
CA GLY A 60 -5.14 -14.24 4.28
C GLY A 60 -4.49 -13.61 3.03
N ALA A 61 -4.97 -12.47 2.54
CA ALA A 61 -4.40 -11.82 1.36
C ALA A 61 -2.95 -11.36 1.58
N GLY A 62 -2.53 -11.08 2.82
CA GLY A 62 -1.14 -10.76 3.12
C GLY A 62 -0.15 -11.86 2.71
N SER A 63 -0.58 -13.13 2.74
CA SER A 63 0.25 -14.26 2.31
C SER A 63 0.51 -14.30 0.79
N LEU A 64 -0.27 -13.54 0.02
CA LEU A 64 -0.21 -13.48 -1.44
C LEU A 64 0.65 -12.32 -1.95
N ILE A 65 1.23 -11.51 -1.07
CA ILE A 65 2.16 -10.44 -1.45
C ILE A 65 3.35 -11.06 -2.20
N PRO A 66 3.66 -10.61 -3.43
CA PRO A 66 4.78 -11.14 -4.20
C PRO A 66 6.12 -10.99 -3.47
N LYS A 67 6.86 -12.09 -3.33
CA LYS A 67 8.20 -12.10 -2.69
C LYS A 67 9.36 -12.00 -3.66
N ASN A 68 9.11 -12.28 -4.94
CA ASN A 68 10.13 -12.36 -6.00
C ASN A 68 9.92 -11.27 -7.05
N ASP A 69 9.51 -10.08 -6.62
CA ASP A 69 9.41 -8.91 -7.48
C ASP A 69 10.70 -8.09 -7.38
N PHE A 70 11.54 -8.20 -8.41
CA PHE A 70 12.84 -7.54 -8.47
C PHE A 70 12.82 -6.26 -9.31
N LYS A 71 11.63 -5.70 -9.59
CA LYS A 71 11.52 -4.43 -10.29
C LYS A 71 12.18 -3.32 -9.46
N HIS A 72 12.76 -2.35 -10.15
CA HIS A 72 13.26 -1.15 -9.49
C HIS A 72 12.09 -0.22 -9.17
N TYR A 73 11.95 0.13 -7.89
CA TYR A 73 10.94 1.05 -7.38
C TYR A 73 11.62 2.31 -6.83
N TYR A 74 11.29 3.47 -7.38
CA TYR A 74 11.83 4.73 -6.89
C TYR A 74 11.23 5.08 -5.51
N GLN A 75 12.09 5.35 -4.53
CA GLN A 75 11.67 5.61 -3.16
C GLN A 75 10.66 6.76 -3.05
N GLU A 76 10.82 7.83 -3.85
CA GLU A 76 9.89 8.97 -3.89
C GLU A 76 8.46 8.56 -4.30
N GLN A 77 8.34 7.64 -5.25
CA GLN A 77 7.02 7.17 -5.71
C GLN A 77 6.39 6.21 -4.68
N VAL A 78 7.22 5.37 -4.06
CA VAL A 78 6.82 4.49 -2.96
C VAL A 78 6.36 5.29 -1.74
N SER A 79 7.12 6.31 -1.33
CA SER A 79 6.81 7.15 -0.18
C SER A 79 5.49 7.91 -0.36
N LYS A 80 5.24 8.46 -1.57
CA LYS A 80 3.96 9.08 -1.95
C LYS A 80 2.80 8.11 -1.81
N THR A 81 2.95 6.88 -2.29
CA THR A 81 1.89 5.85 -2.26
C THR A 81 1.63 5.34 -0.85
N ILE A 82 2.68 5.14 -0.05
CA ILE A 82 2.56 4.83 1.37
C ILE A 82 1.83 5.96 2.10
N ALA A 83 2.15 7.22 1.80
CA ALA A 83 1.45 8.37 2.40
C ALA A 83 -0.05 8.39 2.06
N GLU A 84 -0.45 8.09 0.82
CA GLU A 84 -1.87 7.95 0.46
C GLU A 84 -2.54 6.80 1.24
N SER A 85 -1.84 5.68 1.47
CA SER A 85 -2.36 4.61 2.33
C SER A 85 -2.53 5.06 3.79
N CYS A 86 -1.62 5.90 4.30
CA CYS A 86 -1.72 6.48 5.64
C CYS A 86 -2.93 7.43 5.74
N LYS A 87 -3.18 8.28 4.74
CA LYS A 87 -4.34 9.19 4.71
C LYS A 87 -5.69 8.46 4.75
N LEU A 88 -5.76 7.28 4.15
CA LEU A 88 -6.96 6.43 4.16
C LEU A 88 -7.12 5.62 5.45
N CYS A 89 -6.06 5.53 6.27
CA CYS A 89 -6.11 4.76 7.50
C CYS A 89 -7.05 5.41 8.51
N LYS A 90 -7.91 4.60 9.14
CA LYS A 90 -8.87 5.05 10.17
C LYS A 90 -8.29 5.08 11.58
N GLU A 91 -6.97 4.90 11.73
CA GLU A 91 -6.28 4.84 13.02
C GLU A 91 -6.92 3.82 13.99
N CYS A 92 -7.13 2.59 13.52
CA CYS A 92 -7.85 1.55 14.28
C CYS A 92 -7.15 1.08 15.57
N ARG A 93 -5.89 1.50 15.81
CA ARG A 93 -5.06 1.10 16.97
C ARG A 93 -5.06 -0.43 17.16
N ASP A 94 -5.43 -0.90 18.35
CA ASP A 94 -5.42 -2.32 18.72
C ASP A 94 -6.43 -3.16 17.92
N ASN A 95 -7.40 -2.53 17.25
CA ASN A 95 -8.36 -3.20 16.36
C ASN A 95 -7.87 -3.25 14.91
N HIS A 96 -6.60 -2.94 14.64
CA HIS A 96 -6.02 -2.98 13.30
C HIS A 96 -6.00 -4.40 12.75
N SER A 97 -6.40 -4.55 11.49
CA SER A 97 -6.25 -5.81 10.75
C SER A 97 -5.10 -5.70 9.75
N PRO A 98 -4.12 -6.63 9.78
CA PRO A 98 -3.06 -6.67 8.78
C PRO A 98 -3.59 -6.99 7.37
N ASP A 99 -4.77 -7.62 7.30
CA ASP A 99 -5.46 -7.97 6.07
C ASP A 99 -6.46 -6.90 5.60
N CYS A 100 -6.50 -5.72 6.26
CA CYS A 100 -7.25 -4.61 5.70
C CYS A 100 -6.61 -4.13 4.39
N VAL A 101 -7.45 -3.74 3.43
CA VAL A 101 -7.07 -3.35 2.06
C VAL A 101 -5.94 -2.30 2.06
N ILE A 102 -6.02 -1.33 2.98
CA ILE A 102 -5.03 -0.26 3.12
C ILE A 102 -3.69 -0.80 3.64
N SER A 103 -3.72 -1.72 4.61
CA SER A 103 -2.52 -2.36 5.15
C SER A 103 -1.85 -3.23 4.09
N LEU A 104 -2.64 -4.02 3.35
CA LEU A 104 -2.13 -4.88 2.28
C LEU A 104 -1.38 -4.08 1.20
N VAL A 105 -1.95 -2.96 0.76
CA VAL A 105 -1.28 -2.07 -0.21
C VAL A 105 0.02 -1.52 0.39
N ARG A 106 -0.03 -1.01 1.63
CA ARG A 106 1.15 -0.44 2.30
C ARG A 106 2.28 -1.46 2.46
N THR A 107 1.97 -2.64 2.98
CA THR A 107 2.93 -3.73 3.19
C THR A 107 3.54 -4.21 1.87
N ALA A 108 2.75 -4.26 0.79
CA ALA A 108 3.28 -4.56 -0.53
C ALA A 108 4.31 -3.51 -0.97
N LEU A 109 4.03 -2.21 -0.77
CA LEU A 109 4.96 -1.14 -1.15
C LEU A 109 6.19 -1.04 -0.23
N GLU A 110 6.04 -1.32 1.05
CA GLU A 110 7.15 -1.43 2.01
C GLU A 110 8.17 -2.48 1.57
N SER A 111 7.70 -3.61 1.03
CA SER A 111 8.54 -4.70 0.54
C SER A 111 9.50 -4.28 -0.58
N ALA A 112 9.27 -3.14 -1.23
CA ALA A 112 10.16 -2.59 -2.25
C ALA A 112 11.33 -1.76 -1.70
N VAL A 113 11.23 -1.23 -0.47
CA VAL A 113 12.14 -0.21 0.06
C VAL A 113 12.64 -0.46 1.49
N LEU A 114 12.00 -1.35 2.23
CA LEU A 114 12.40 -1.73 3.59
C LEU A 114 13.01 -3.13 3.61
N GLN A 115 13.97 -3.33 4.52
CA GLN A 115 14.59 -4.63 4.74
C GLN A 115 13.69 -5.56 5.55
N GLU A 116 12.95 -4.98 6.50
CA GLU A 116 12.06 -5.72 7.38
C GLU A 116 10.65 -5.15 7.30
N GLN A 117 9.67 -6.06 7.25
CA GLN A 117 8.27 -5.68 7.28
C GLN A 117 7.93 -4.97 8.59
N ILE A 118 7.17 -3.87 8.51
CA ILE A 118 6.70 -3.16 9.69
C ILE A 118 5.35 -3.72 10.10
N ASP A 119 5.26 -4.21 11.34
CA ASP A 119 3.97 -4.48 11.96
C ASP A 119 3.26 -3.14 12.25
N TYR A 120 2.24 -2.83 11.44
CA TYR A 120 1.57 -1.53 11.48
C TYR A 120 0.77 -1.39 12.78
N PRO A 121 1.09 -0.39 13.64
CA PRO A 121 0.53 -0.29 14.99
C PRO A 121 -0.90 0.28 15.03
N GLY A 122 -1.61 0.31 13.90
CA GLY A 122 -2.91 0.97 13.79
C GLY A 122 -2.83 2.49 13.97
N SER A 123 -1.63 3.09 13.89
CA SER A 123 -1.44 4.54 13.95
C SER A 123 -0.34 5.05 13.02
N THR A 124 -0.65 6.08 12.25
CA THR A 124 0.27 6.70 11.28
C THR A 124 1.48 7.33 11.96
N PHE A 125 1.28 7.97 13.11
CA PHE A 125 2.39 8.58 13.85
C PHE A 125 3.38 7.53 14.36
N MET A 126 2.87 6.48 15.02
CA MET A 126 3.71 5.38 15.50
C MET A 126 4.37 4.61 14.35
N TYR A 127 3.65 4.46 13.24
CA TYR A 127 4.19 3.88 12.02
C TYR A 127 5.39 4.66 11.49
N LEU A 128 5.30 5.98 11.35
CA LEU A 128 6.42 6.82 10.92
C LEU A 128 7.62 6.67 11.87
N ALA A 129 7.39 6.56 13.18
CA ALA A 129 8.47 6.31 14.13
C ALA A 129 9.17 4.95 13.87
N LYS A 130 8.42 3.90 13.52
CA LYS A 130 8.98 2.59 13.13
C LYS A 130 9.71 2.66 11.79
N VAL A 131 9.16 3.34 10.78
CA VAL A 131 9.83 3.55 9.49
C VAL A 131 11.16 4.28 9.69
N LYS A 132 11.18 5.35 10.50
CA LYS A 132 12.38 6.13 10.80
C LYS A 132 13.51 5.29 11.41
N GLN A 133 13.19 4.25 12.19
CA GLN A 133 14.19 3.35 12.76
C GLN A 133 14.94 2.54 11.70
N GLN A 134 14.30 2.22 10.57
CA GLN A 134 14.91 1.48 9.47
C GLN A 134 15.44 2.39 8.36
N ASN A 135 14.68 3.44 8.00
CA ASN A 135 14.99 4.36 6.91
C ASN A 135 14.45 5.76 7.23
N ASP A 136 15.33 6.64 7.72
CA ASP A 136 14.99 8.01 8.12
C ASP A 136 14.49 8.85 6.93
N GLU A 137 15.17 8.72 5.79
CA GLU A 137 14.82 9.47 4.58
C GLU A 137 13.42 9.11 4.07
N LEU A 138 13.09 7.81 4.03
CA LEU A 138 11.77 7.33 3.66
C LEU A 138 10.71 7.86 4.62
N SER A 139 10.97 7.81 5.94
CA SER A 139 10.03 8.37 6.93
C SER A 139 9.80 9.87 6.70
N TYR A 140 10.84 10.63 6.37
CA TYR A 140 10.73 12.04 6.06
C TYR A 140 9.88 12.29 4.80
N GLN A 141 10.13 11.53 3.73
CA GLN A 141 9.37 11.65 2.48
C GLN A 141 7.89 11.31 2.66
N ILE A 142 7.57 10.23 3.38
CA ILE A 142 6.16 9.88 3.70
C ILE A 142 5.52 11.04 4.49
N ALA A 143 6.19 11.56 5.52
CA ALA A 143 5.68 12.68 6.31
C ALA A 143 5.50 13.97 5.49
N TYR A 144 6.36 14.20 4.49
CA TYR A 144 6.23 15.32 3.55
C TYR A 144 4.98 15.17 2.67
N HIS A 145 4.72 13.99 2.10
CA HIS A 145 3.53 13.74 1.28
C HIS A 145 2.23 13.71 2.07
N LEU A 146 2.28 13.39 3.37
CA LEU A 146 1.13 13.45 4.27
C LEU A 146 0.58 14.87 4.49
N ARG A 147 1.43 15.89 4.36
CA ARG A 147 1.05 17.31 4.56
C ARG A 147 0.46 17.97 3.31
N LYS A 148 0.53 17.28 2.16
CA LYS A 148 -0.02 17.75 0.89
C LYS A 148 -1.41 17.16 0.65
#